data_AF-A0A162U1H9-F1
#
_entry.id   AF-A0A162U1H9-F1
#
_cell.length_a   1.000
_cell.length_b   1.000
_cell.length_c   1.000
_cell.angle_alpha   90.00
_cell.angle_beta   90.00
_cell.angle_gamma   90.00
#
_symmetry.space_group_name_H-M   'P 1'
#
loop_
_entity.id
_entity.type
_entity.pdbx_description
1 polymer ?
#
loop_
_entity_poly.entity_id
_entity_poly.type
_entity_poly.pdbx_seq_one_letter_code
_entity_poly.pdbx_strand_id
1 'polypeptide(L)'
;MTASVEWLPVGHVPHGYRRVFVIKQNQKLRHVINLAHMPYEWVFRVKEMAGVEGVEDPALWWGLSVIVSLVAKGTLLGAANLDTADDGYLQIRPLEPMKDELISLTAYQEALRVGVFVFSY
;
A
#
# COMPACT_ATOMS: atom_id res chain seq x y z
N MET A 1 -5.70 16.65 -7.65
CA MET A 1 -6.77 16.24 -6.69
C MET A 1 -6.12 15.56 -5.49
N THR A 2 -6.81 15.42 -4.35
CA THR A 2 -6.23 14.78 -3.16
C THR A 2 -6.89 13.44 -2.88
N ALA A 3 -6.08 12.42 -2.60
CA ALA A 3 -6.54 11.14 -2.10
C ALA A 3 -5.81 10.77 -0.81
N SER A 4 -6.49 10.01 0.04
CA SER A 4 -5.96 9.46 1.28
C SER A 4 -6.03 7.95 1.26
N VAL A 5 -5.04 7.31 1.87
CA VAL A 5 -4.94 5.87 2.04
C VAL A 5 -4.90 5.57 3.52
N GLU A 6 -5.95 4.91 3.99
CA GLU A 6 -6.03 4.33 5.32
C GLU A 6 -5.73 2.84 5.21
N TRP A 7 -5.34 2.20 6.30
CA TRP A 7 -5.07 0.76 6.35
C TRP A 7 -5.71 0.11 7.56
N LEU A 8 -6.11 -1.13 7.40
CA LEU A 8 -6.55 -1.98 8.50
C LEU A 8 -5.34 -2.64 9.20
N PRO A 9 -5.53 -3.17 10.43
CA PRO A 9 -4.50 -3.94 11.11
C PRO A 9 -3.94 -5.08 10.26
N VAL A 10 -2.69 -5.45 10.52
CA VAL A 10 -2.04 -6.56 9.81
C VAL A 10 -2.83 -7.84 10.05
N GLY A 11 -3.12 -8.57 8.97
CA GLY A 11 -3.67 -9.91 9.09
C GLY A 11 -2.59 -10.94 8.82
N HIS A 12 -2.63 -12.04 9.57
CA HIS A 12 -1.79 -13.20 9.30
C HIS A 12 -2.55 -14.19 8.43
N VAL A 13 -1.83 -14.78 7.48
CA VAL A 13 -2.32 -15.86 6.61
C VAL A 13 -1.24 -16.93 6.54
N PRO A 14 -1.55 -18.17 6.12
CA PRO A 14 -0.53 -19.19 5.95
C PRO A 14 0.64 -18.66 5.11
N HIS A 15 1.86 -18.79 5.63
CA HIS A 15 3.11 -18.37 4.99
C HIS A 15 3.28 -16.86 4.71
N GLY A 16 2.48 -15.98 5.31
CA GLY A 16 2.67 -14.55 5.10
C GLY A 16 1.70 -13.63 5.82
N TYR A 17 1.50 -12.47 5.23
CA TYR A 17 0.62 -11.42 5.71
C TYR A 17 -0.43 -11.03 4.67
N ARG A 18 -1.46 -10.35 5.13
CA ARG A 18 -2.41 -9.59 4.33
C ARG A 18 -2.48 -8.15 4.82
N ARG A 19 -2.64 -7.22 3.88
CA ARG A 19 -2.89 -5.80 4.19
C ARG A 19 -4.10 -5.33 3.41
N VAL A 20 -4.99 -4.63 4.08
CA VAL A 20 -6.17 -4.03 3.46
C VAL A 20 -6.04 -2.53 3.56
N PHE A 21 -6.22 -1.86 2.42
CA PHE A 21 -6.13 -0.42 2.26
C PHE A 21 -7.48 0.14 1.84
N VAL A 22 -7.84 1.28 2.40
CA VAL A 22 -9.04 2.02 2.05
C VAL A 22 -8.59 3.32 1.42
N ILE A 23 -8.96 3.52 0.16
CA ILE A 23 -8.61 4.72 -0.61
C ILE A 23 -9.83 5.61 -0.68
N LYS A 24 -9.67 6.85 -0.22
CA LYS A 24 -10.69 7.89 -0.31
C LYS A 24 -10.21 8.99 -1.24
N GLN A 25 -11.10 9.47 -2.11
CA GLN A 25 -10.88 10.62 -2.97
C GLN A 25 -11.90 11.69 -2.60
N ASN A 26 -11.45 12.90 -2.25
CA ASN A 26 -12.33 13.97 -1.76
C ASN A 26 -13.26 13.49 -0.62
N GLN A 27 -12.71 12.73 0.34
CA GLN A 27 -13.43 12.12 1.49
C GLN A 27 -14.48 11.04 1.14
N LYS A 28 -14.66 10.71 -0.14
CA LYS A 28 -15.54 9.61 -0.57
C LYS A 28 -14.74 8.34 -0.73
N LEU A 29 -15.27 7.22 -0.23
CA LEU A 29 -14.71 5.90 -0.47
C LEU A 29 -14.62 5.67 -1.98
N ARG A 30 -13.42 5.33 -2.44
CA ARG A 30 -13.17 5.05 -3.85
C ARG A 30 -12.82 3.58 -4.06
N HIS A 31 -11.86 3.06 -3.28
CA HIS A 31 -11.43 1.67 -3.36
C HIS A 31 -11.19 1.03 -2.00
N VAL A 32 -11.39 -0.28 -1.93
CA VAL A 32 -10.86 -1.16 -0.89
C VAL A 32 -9.91 -2.14 -1.57
N ILE A 33 -8.64 -2.11 -1.19
CA ILE A 33 -7.60 -2.93 -1.82
C ILE A 33 -7.05 -3.93 -0.83
N ASN A 34 -7.17 -5.21 -1.14
CA ASN A 34 -6.61 -6.32 -0.38
C ASN A 34 -5.32 -6.81 -1.05
N LEU A 35 -4.17 -6.57 -0.40
CA LEU A 35 -2.90 -7.14 -0.78
C LEU A 35 -2.74 -8.52 -0.12
N ALA A 36 -2.99 -9.56 -0.91
CA ALA A 36 -2.80 -10.95 -0.51
C ALA A 36 -2.31 -11.79 -1.71
N HIS A 37 -1.23 -12.55 -1.60
CA HIS A 37 -0.42 -12.90 -0.41
C HIS A 37 0.86 -12.07 -0.33
N MET A 38 1.29 -11.68 0.90
CA MET A 38 2.57 -11.02 1.16
C MET A 38 3.51 -12.00 1.90
N PRO A 39 4.43 -12.71 1.20
CA PRO A 39 5.25 -13.76 1.81
C PRO A 39 6.15 -13.27 2.94
N TYR A 40 6.36 -14.11 3.97
CA TYR A 40 7.23 -13.76 5.11
C TYR A 40 8.65 -13.40 4.67
N GLU A 41 9.19 -14.13 3.71
CA GLU A 41 10.54 -13.92 3.18
C GLU A 41 10.67 -12.54 2.52
N TRP A 42 9.64 -12.12 1.78
CA TRP A 42 9.64 -10.81 1.10
C TRP A 42 9.44 -9.67 2.09
N VAL A 43 8.57 -9.83 3.09
CA VAL A 43 8.42 -8.86 4.17
C VAL A 43 9.70 -8.74 5.00
N PHE A 44 10.41 -9.85 5.23
CA PHE A 44 11.72 -9.82 5.87
C PHE A 44 12.75 -9.06 5.04
N ARG A 45 12.81 -9.26 3.72
CA ARG A 45 13.68 -8.47 2.82
C ARG A 45 13.38 -6.98 2.89
N VAL A 46 12.10 -6.60 2.91
CA VAL A 46 11.69 -5.18 3.08
C VAL A 46 12.22 -4.62 4.40
N LYS A 47 12.17 -5.41 5.48
CA LYS A 47 12.78 -5.02 6.76
C LYS A 47 14.28 -4.77 6.62
N GLU A 48 15.00 -5.63 5.92
CA GLU A 48 16.43 -5.47 5.67
C GLU A 48 16.75 -4.23 4.80
N MET A 49 15.87 -3.88 3.87
CA MET A 49 16.03 -2.69 3.01
C MET A 49 16.02 -1.36 3.79
N ALA A 50 15.37 -1.32 4.97
CA ALA A 50 15.39 -0.17 5.87
C ALA A 50 16.75 0.04 6.55
N GLY A 51 17.63 -0.97 6.54
CA GLY A 51 18.97 -0.88 7.13
C GLY A 51 18.94 -0.51 8.62
N VAL A 52 19.83 0.40 9.01
CA VAL A 52 20.02 0.81 10.42
C VAL A 52 18.85 1.65 10.96
N GLU A 53 18.18 2.41 10.10
CA GLU A 53 17.01 3.22 10.49
C GLU A 53 15.85 2.35 10.94
N GLY A 54 15.74 1.14 10.38
CA GLY A 54 14.72 0.17 10.71
C GLY A 54 13.33 0.57 10.22
N VAL A 55 12.39 -0.38 10.28
CA VAL A 55 11.00 -0.17 9.91
C VAL A 55 10.11 -0.93 10.88
N GLU A 56 9.11 -0.25 11.44
CA GLU A 56 8.21 -0.82 12.43
C GLU A 56 7.27 -1.87 11.82
N ASP A 57 6.66 -1.54 10.68
CA ASP A 57 5.74 -2.41 9.94
C ASP A 57 6.19 -2.53 8.47
N PRO A 58 7.11 -3.47 8.16
CA PRO A 58 7.61 -3.66 6.79
C PRO A 58 6.49 -4.08 5.82
N ALA A 59 5.47 -4.79 6.28
CA ALA A 59 4.33 -5.14 5.44
C ALA A 59 3.49 -3.91 5.08
N LEU A 60 3.33 -2.95 6.01
CA LEU A 60 2.73 -1.66 5.68
C LEU A 60 3.55 -0.88 4.67
N TRP A 61 4.86 -0.77 4.91
CA TRP A 61 5.73 0.06 4.09
C TRP A 61 5.73 -0.42 2.63
N TRP A 62 5.87 -1.74 2.42
CA TRP A 62 5.73 -2.34 1.11
C TRP A 62 4.33 -2.15 0.54
N GLY A 63 3.28 -2.39 1.33
CA GLY A 63 1.91 -2.26 0.86
C GLY A 63 1.56 -0.83 0.41
N LEU A 64 1.91 0.19 1.19
CA LEU A 64 1.74 1.59 0.79
C LEU A 64 2.50 1.92 -0.49
N SER A 65 3.70 1.37 -0.68
CA SER A 65 4.48 1.54 -1.90
C SER A 65 3.77 0.98 -3.13
N VAL A 66 3.15 -0.19 -3.00
CA VAL A 66 2.31 -0.78 -4.06
C VAL A 66 1.14 0.13 -4.39
N ILE A 67 0.43 0.64 -3.37
CA ILE A 67 -0.71 1.55 -3.58
C ILE A 67 -0.28 2.84 -4.30
N VAL A 68 0.80 3.47 -3.86
CA VAL A 68 1.34 4.68 -4.48
C VAL A 68 1.75 4.43 -5.93
N SER A 69 2.38 3.29 -6.22
CA SER A 69 2.73 2.90 -7.59
C SER A 69 1.50 2.74 -8.49
N LEU A 70 0.44 2.09 -7.99
CA LEU A 70 -0.81 1.91 -8.73
C LEU A 70 -1.54 3.24 -9.00
N VAL A 71 -1.48 4.17 -8.05
CA VAL A 71 -2.00 5.52 -8.25
C VAL A 71 -1.19 6.27 -9.30
N ALA A 72 0.14 6.26 -9.18
CA ALA A 72 1.03 6.97 -10.10
C ALA A 72 0.90 6.46 -11.54
N LYS A 73 0.63 5.16 -11.72
CA LYS A 73 0.33 4.53 -13.02
C LYS A 73 -1.08 4.82 -13.55
N GLY A 74 -1.91 5.55 -12.81
CA GLY A 74 -3.29 5.88 -13.18
C GLY A 74 -4.29 4.72 -13.03
N THR A 75 -3.87 3.58 -12.49
CA THR A 75 -4.69 2.36 -12.36
C THR A 75 -5.85 2.55 -11.38
N LEU A 76 -5.70 3.35 -10.33
CA LEU A 76 -6.76 3.48 -9.31
C LEU A 76 -7.64 4.73 -9.46
N LEU A 77 -7.05 5.85 -9.87
CA LEU A 77 -7.70 7.16 -9.83
C LEU A 77 -7.79 7.85 -11.21
N GLY A 78 -7.46 7.14 -12.28
CA GLY A 78 -7.64 7.61 -13.66
C GLY A 78 -9.11 7.65 -14.09
N ALA A 79 -9.44 8.54 -15.03
CA ALA A 79 -10.81 8.82 -15.48
C ALA A 79 -11.50 7.67 -16.25
N ALA A 80 -10.79 6.57 -16.55
CA ALA A 80 -11.26 5.55 -17.49
C ALA A 80 -10.73 4.14 -17.20
N ASN A 81 -10.51 3.75 -15.94
CA ASN A 81 -10.12 2.36 -15.69
C ASN A 81 -11.34 1.43 -15.68
N LEU A 82 -11.60 0.83 -16.84
CA LEU A 82 -12.64 -0.19 -17.07
C LEU A 82 -12.38 -1.48 -16.26
N ASP A 83 -11.17 -1.67 -15.76
CA ASP A 83 -10.77 -2.86 -15.00
C ASP A 83 -10.97 -2.71 -13.48
N THR A 84 -11.39 -1.53 -13.01
CA THR A 84 -11.79 -1.39 -11.60
C THR A 84 -13.19 -1.95 -11.42
N ALA A 85 -13.31 -3.01 -10.62
CA ALA A 85 -14.59 -3.64 -10.32
C ALA A 85 -15.64 -2.59 -9.91
N ASP A 86 -16.88 -2.77 -10.36
CA ASP A 86 -17.98 -1.83 -10.13
C ASP A 86 -18.24 -1.53 -8.65
N ASP A 87 -17.81 -2.43 -7.75
CA ASP A 87 -17.95 -2.33 -6.30
C ASP A 87 -16.78 -1.62 -5.60
N GLY A 88 -15.72 -1.25 -6.34
CA GLY A 88 -14.52 -0.61 -5.81
C GLY A 88 -13.63 -1.54 -4.98
N TYR A 89 -13.82 -2.87 -5.02
CA TYR A 89 -12.96 -3.82 -4.35
C TYR A 89 -11.91 -4.40 -5.30
N LEU A 90 -10.65 -4.42 -4.87
CA LEU A 90 -9.55 -4.99 -5.63
C LEU A 90 -8.74 -5.94 -4.76
N GLN A 91 -8.43 -7.12 -5.30
CA GLN A 91 -7.47 -8.03 -4.69
C GLN A 91 -6.23 -8.13 -5.56
N ILE A 92 -5.08 -7.79 -4.99
CA ILE A 92 -3.82 -7.70 -5.71
C ILE A 92 -2.80 -8.61 -5.02
N ARG A 93 -2.10 -9.42 -5.81
CA ARG A 93 -0.88 -10.09 -5.36
C ARG A 93 0.29 -9.16 -5.68
N PRO A 94 0.93 -8.55 -4.67
CA PRO A 94 2.06 -7.67 -4.94
C PRO A 94 3.25 -8.49 -5.47
N LEU A 95 4.04 -7.87 -6.34
CA LEU A 95 5.27 -8.45 -6.87
C LEU A 95 6.40 -8.36 -5.85
N GLU A 96 7.48 -9.10 -6.09
CA GLU A 96 8.66 -9.08 -5.22
C GLU A 96 9.14 -7.63 -5.01
N PRO A 97 9.33 -7.19 -3.75
CA PRO A 97 9.69 -5.81 -3.46
C PRO A 97 11.09 -5.48 -3.96
N MET A 98 11.23 -4.34 -4.63
CA MET A 98 12.51 -3.74 -4.99
C MET A 98 12.70 -2.41 -4.24
N LYS A 99 13.93 -2.11 -3.81
CA LYS A 99 14.21 -0.97 -2.92
C LYS A 99 13.84 0.38 -3.55
N ASP A 100 14.05 0.52 -4.85
CA ASP A 100 13.74 1.72 -5.65
C ASP A 100 12.25 1.89 -5.93
N GLU A 101 11.44 0.85 -5.73
CA GLU A 101 9.98 0.91 -5.83
C GLU A 101 9.30 1.28 -4.50
N LEU A 102 10.05 1.30 -3.40
CA LEU A 102 9.52 1.68 -2.09
C LEU A 102 9.39 3.20 -1.98
N ILE A 103 8.30 3.67 -1.36
CA ILE A 103 8.23 5.07 -0.91
C ILE A 103 9.38 5.36 0.06
N SER A 104 9.81 6.62 0.14
CA SER A 104 10.86 6.98 1.08
C SER A 104 10.49 6.61 2.52
N LEU A 105 11.46 6.15 3.29
CA LEU A 105 11.23 5.72 4.67
C LEU A 105 10.69 6.88 5.53
N THR A 106 11.14 8.11 5.27
CA THR A 106 10.60 9.32 5.89
C THR A 106 9.11 9.52 5.62
N ALA A 107 8.66 9.35 4.37
CA ALA A 107 7.24 9.48 4.03
C ALA A 107 6.40 8.38 4.69
N TYR A 108 6.94 7.17 4.77
CA TYR A 108 6.31 6.06 5.48
C TYR A 108 6.17 6.35 6.98
N GLN A 109 7.24 6.79 7.65
CA GLN A 109 7.23 7.08 9.09
C GLN A 109 6.25 8.20 9.44
N GLU A 110 6.18 9.23 8.60
CA GLU A 110 5.21 10.30 8.77
C GLU A 110 3.76 9.80 8.60
N ALA A 111 3.50 8.98 7.59
CA ALA A 111 2.18 8.39 7.41
C ALA A 111 1.80 7.48 8.57
N LEU A 112 2.74 6.68 9.07
CA LEU A 112 2.53 5.84 10.25
C LEU A 112 2.16 6.67 11.49
N ARG A 113 2.85 7.80 11.70
CA ARG A 113 2.60 8.73 12.80
C ARG A 113 1.20 9.36 12.74
N VAL A 114 0.72 9.71 11.54
CA VAL A 114 -0.59 10.34 11.35
C VAL A 114 -1.72 9.30 11.22
N GLY A 115 -1.39 8.05 10.89
CA GLY A 115 -2.35 6.97 10.66
C GLY A 115 -3.03 7.01 9.29
N VAL A 116 -2.50 7.82 8.36
CA VAL A 116 -3.01 7.95 6.99
C VAL A 116 -1.88 8.41 6.06
N PHE A 117 -1.87 7.91 4.84
CA PHE A 117 -0.97 8.38 3.80
C PHE A 117 -1.75 9.28 2.83
N VAL A 118 -1.34 10.54 2.68
CA VAL A 118 -1.99 11.52 1.80
C VAL A 118 -1.07 11.84 0.64
N PHE A 119 -1.60 11.84 -0.58
CA PHE A 119 -0.86 12.32 -1.75
C PHE A 119 -1.71 13.21 -2.66
N SER A 120 -1.02 14.10 -3.35
CA SER A 120 -1.55 14.98 -4.38
C SER A 120 -1.07 14.47 -5.74
N TYR A 121 -1.98 14.38 -6.71
CA TYR A 121 -1.71 13.98 -8.08
C TYR A 121 -2.52 14.83 -9.07
#